data_AF-A0A316VGA1-F1
#
_entry.id   AF-A0A316VGA1-F1
#
_cell.length_a   1.000
_cell.length_b   1.000
_cell.length_c   1.000
_cell.angle_alpha   90.00
_cell.angle_beta   90.00
_cell.angle_gamma   90.00
#
_symmetry.space_group_name_H-M   'P 1'
#
loop_
_entity.id
_entity.type
_entity.pdbx_description
1 polymer ?
#
loop_
_entity_poly.entity_id
_entity_poly.type
_entity_poly.pdbx_seq_one_letter_code
_entity_poly.pdbx_strand_id
1 'polypeptide(L)'
;MKNFNFLFIHVLLLLHPYLCFSASSSKASQKGKAKAEGRHDSSQALERAMKEKAKAERKTNLYYSNVDDALAKGVSMGHPGYDAWVHLAGEHKKIEANAKAHQLASKFILKNRTPHQEIFQDRAEKLDHSAGQIEKQMDLAKANNNYDLALHNTRLHEHHERVKEHDDTMAGLDETIRELSHSKSRKRT
;
A
#
# COMPACT_ATOMS: atom_id res chain seq x y z
N MET A 1 -13.94 32.57 24.53
CA MET A 1 -13.69 31.34 23.74
C MET A 1 -14.82 31.15 22.73
N LYS A 2 -14.75 31.77 21.54
CA LYS A 2 -15.80 31.67 20.49
C LYS A 2 -15.26 31.70 19.05
N ASN A 3 -14.01 31.26 18.81
CA ASN A 3 -13.40 31.38 17.46
C ASN A 3 -12.99 30.04 16.83
N PHE A 4 -13.24 28.89 17.47
CA PHE A 4 -12.79 27.58 16.96
C PHE A 4 -13.72 26.94 15.92
N ASN A 5 -15.01 27.33 15.88
CA ASN A 5 -15.99 26.74 14.97
C ASN A 5 -15.99 27.36 13.55
N PHE A 6 -15.33 28.50 13.36
CA PHE A 6 -15.39 29.20 12.07
C PHE A 6 -14.42 28.60 11.02
N LEU A 7 -13.33 27.98 11.47
CA LEU A 7 -12.32 27.39 10.59
C LEU A 7 -12.75 26.01 10.03
N PHE A 8 -13.58 25.27 10.76
CA PHE A 8 -13.99 23.91 10.37
C PHE A 8 -15.01 23.91 9.22
N ILE A 9 -15.87 24.94 9.16
CA ILE A 9 -16.88 25.08 8.09
C ILE A 9 -16.24 25.48 6.75
N HIS A 10 -15.13 26.24 6.77
CA HIS A 10 -14.45 26.66 5.55
C HIS A 10 -13.67 25.53 4.88
N VAL A 11 -13.14 24.57 5.66
CA VAL A 11 -12.45 23.39 5.10
C VAL A 11 -13.44 22.43 4.42
N LEU A 12 -14.68 22.34 4.92
CA LEU A 12 -15.72 21.50 4.31
C LEU A 12 -16.28 22.11 3.01
N LEU A 13 -16.30 23.43 2.86
CA LEU A 13 -16.80 24.09 1.64
C LEU A 13 -15.81 24.06 0.46
N LEU A 14 -14.51 23.85 0.70
CA LEU A 14 -13.50 23.73 -0.36
C LEU A 14 -13.41 22.33 -1.00
N LEU A 15 -14.10 21.34 -0.43
CA LEU A 15 -14.15 19.96 -0.93
C LEU A 15 -15.42 19.62 -1.73
N HIS A 16 -16.38 20.54 -1.83
CA HIS A 16 -17.68 20.30 -2.48
C HIS A 16 -17.85 20.54 -3.99
N PRO A 17 -16.92 21.14 -4.77
CA PRO A 17 -17.16 21.23 -6.21
C PRO A 17 -16.96 19.91 -6.97
N TYR A 18 -16.52 18.82 -6.32
CA TYR A 18 -16.28 17.53 -6.98
C TYR A 18 -17.47 16.55 -6.94
N LEU A 19 -18.59 16.89 -6.30
CA LEU A 19 -19.72 15.95 -6.15
C LEU A 19 -21.03 16.34 -6.87
N CYS A 20 -21.07 17.46 -7.59
CA CYS A 20 -22.28 17.87 -8.32
C CYS A 20 -21.97 18.46 -9.70
N PHE A 21 -21.63 17.61 -10.68
CA PHE A 21 -21.85 17.93 -12.09
C PHE A 21 -21.99 16.66 -12.94
N SER A 22 -23.22 16.17 -13.11
CA SER A 22 -23.84 15.94 -14.43
C SER A 22 -25.01 14.96 -14.38
N ALA A 23 -26.21 15.49 -14.16
CA ALA A 23 -27.46 15.04 -14.78
C ALA A 23 -28.13 16.36 -15.21
N SER A 24 -28.44 16.67 -16.47
CA SER A 24 -28.88 15.85 -17.59
C SER A 24 -28.77 16.62 -18.93
N SER A 25 -28.98 15.87 -20.02
CA SER A 25 -29.65 16.29 -21.28
C SER A 25 -28.81 16.91 -22.40
N SER A 26 -28.54 16.10 -23.43
CA SER A 26 -29.06 16.41 -24.78
C SER A 26 -29.14 15.15 -25.65
N LYS A 27 -30.37 14.85 -26.08
CA LYS A 27 -30.68 13.90 -27.15
C LYS A 27 -30.25 14.51 -28.48
N ALA A 28 -29.05 14.19 -28.94
CA ALA A 28 -28.65 14.28 -30.35
C ALA A 28 -27.34 13.51 -30.57
N SER A 29 -27.26 12.76 -31.67
CA SER A 29 -26.09 11.97 -32.14
C SER A 29 -25.93 10.57 -31.53
N GLN A 30 -26.87 9.68 -31.84
CA GLN A 30 -26.84 8.26 -31.47
C GLN A 30 -26.02 7.35 -32.43
N LYS A 31 -25.31 7.87 -33.43
CA LYS A 31 -24.50 7.04 -34.34
C LYS A 31 -22.97 7.12 -34.14
N GLY A 32 -22.48 7.98 -33.23
CA GLY A 32 -21.04 8.14 -32.97
C GLY A 32 -20.56 7.82 -31.53
N LYS A 33 -21.44 7.86 -30.52
CA LYS A 33 -21.04 7.81 -29.09
C LYS A 33 -20.79 6.40 -28.54
N ALA A 34 -21.49 5.38 -29.04
CA ALA A 34 -21.31 3.99 -28.56
C ALA A 34 -19.89 3.43 -28.81
N LYS A 35 -19.16 3.95 -29.81
CA LYS A 35 -17.76 3.54 -30.07
C LYS A 35 -16.73 4.25 -29.18
N ALA A 36 -17.05 5.41 -28.61
CA ALA A 36 -16.14 6.18 -27.75
C ALA A 36 -16.22 5.73 -26.28
N GLU A 37 -17.42 5.51 -25.76
CA GLU A 37 -17.65 5.07 -24.36
C GLU A 37 -17.05 3.67 -24.12
N GLY A 38 -17.32 2.70 -25.00
CA GLY A 38 -16.76 1.34 -24.89
C GLY A 38 -15.26 1.19 -25.17
N ARG A 39 -14.55 2.27 -25.56
CA ARG A 39 -13.09 2.32 -25.71
C ARG A 39 -12.42 2.96 -24.48
N HIS A 40 -13.10 3.89 -23.82
CA HIS A 40 -12.64 4.50 -22.57
C HIS A 40 -12.71 3.49 -21.43
N ASP A 41 -13.80 2.73 -21.34
CA ASP A 41 -14.03 1.72 -20.29
C ASP A 41 -13.03 0.55 -20.37
N SER A 42 -12.72 0.06 -21.58
CA SER A 42 -11.76 -1.05 -21.73
C SER A 42 -10.31 -0.61 -21.45
N SER A 43 -9.97 0.65 -21.74
CA SER A 43 -8.64 1.20 -21.40
C SER A 43 -8.50 1.41 -19.89
N GLN A 44 -9.56 1.89 -19.23
CA GLN A 44 -9.58 2.05 -17.77
C GLN A 44 -9.56 0.70 -17.05
N ALA A 45 -10.28 -0.31 -17.57
CA ALA A 45 -10.25 -1.67 -17.05
C ALA A 45 -8.86 -2.30 -17.15
N LEU A 46 -8.17 -2.12 -18.29
CA LEU A 46 -6.80 -2.60 -18.48
C LEU A 46 -5.82 -1.94 -17.50
N GLU A 47 -5.90 -0.62 -17.32
CA GLU A 47 -5.05 0.11 -16.38
C GLU A 47 -5.30 -0.35 -14.93
N ARG A 48 -6.56 -0.58 -14.55
CA ARG A 48 -6.92 -1.14 -13.23
C ARG A 48 -6.32 -2.53 -13.04
N ALA A 49 -6.45 -3.42 -14.03
CA ALA A 49 -5.90 -4.77 -13.96
C ALA A 49 -4.36 -4.75 -13.81
N MET A 50 -3.65 -3.90 -14.56
CA MET A 50 -2.21 -3.71 -14.41
C MET A 50 -1.83 -3.16 -13.02
N LYS A 51 -2.60 -2.20 -12.48
CA LYS A 51 -2.40 -1.66 -11.13
C LYS A 51 -2.62 -2.70 -10.05
N GLU A 52 -3.64 -3.55 -10.17
CA GLU A 52 -3.88 -4.64 -9.24
C GLU A 52 -2.78 -5.70 -9.32
N LYS A 53 -2.27 -6.04 -10.52
CA LYS A 53 -1.10 -6.92 -10.69
C LYS A 53 0.12 -6.37 -9.94
N ALA A 54 0.48 -5.11 -10.19
CA ALA A 54 1.60 -4.47 -9.50
C ALA A 54 1.39 -4.34 -7.98
N LYS A 55 0.14 -4.29 -7.51
CA LYS A 55 -0.18 -4.28 -6.07
C LYS A 55 -0.03 -5.68 -5.46
N ALA A 56 -0.46 -6.73 -6.15
CA ALA A 56 -0.28 -8.11 -5.74
C ALA A 56 1.22 -8.46 -5.62
N GLU A 57 2.02 -8.14 -6.65
CA GLU A 57 3.48 -8.33 -6.64
C GLU A 57 4.14 -7.62 -5.46
N ARG A 58 3.78 -6.35 -5.22
CA ARG A 58 4.33 -5.58 -4.09
C ARG A 58 3.98 -6.21 -2.74
N LYS A 59 2.75 -6.71 -2.57
CA LYS A 59 2.31 -7.37 -1.34
C LYS A 59 3.13 -8.64 -1.07
N THR A 60 3.35 -9.46 -2.09
CA THR A 60 4.14 -10.69 -1.96
C THR A 60 5.62 -10.42 -1.75
N ASN A 61 6.20 -9.46 -2.46
CA ASN A 61 7.60 -9.05 -2.25
C ASN A 61 7.83 -8.51 -0.84
N LEU A 62 6.87 -7.73 -0.30
CA LEU A 62 6.94 -7.26 1.08
C LEU A 62 6.87 -8.42 2.08
N TYR A 63 6.03 -9.41 1.81
CA TYR A 63 5.96 -10.61 2.64
C TYR A 63 7.30 -11.36 2.64
N TYR A 64 7.87 -11.70 1.47
CA TYR A 64 9.16 -12.38 1.39
C TYR A 64 10.29 -11.59 2.06
N SER A 65 10.36 -10.27 1.82
CA SER A 65 11.34 -9.41 2.48
C SER A 65 11.25 -9.48 4.01
N ASN A 66 10.06 -9.62 4.59
CA ASN A 66 9.94 -9.74 6.05
C ASN A 66 10.32 -11.14 6.56
N VAL A 67 10.06 -12.19 5.77
CA VAL A 67 10.50 -13.57 6.08
C VAL A 67 12.04 -13.65 6.04
N ASP A 68 12.66 -13.12 4.99
CA ASP A 68 14.10 -13.10 4.82
C ASP A 68 14.79 -12.32 5.95
N ASP A 69 14.21 -11.17 6.33
CA ASP A 69 14.72 -10.38 7.47
C ASP A 69 14.62 -11.15 8.79
N ALA A 70 13.53 -11.88 9.01
CA ALA A 70 13.36 -12.70 10.22
C ALA A 70 14.44 -13.79 10.28
N LEU A 71 14.67 -14.50 9.17
CA LEU A 71 15.71 -15.51 9.06
C LEU A 71 17.11 -14.91 9.27
N ALA A 72 17.41 -13.79 8.63
CA ALA A 72 18.68 -13.08 8.80
C ALA A 72 18.93 -12.63 10.24
N LYS A 73 17.86 -12.38 11.01
CA LYS A 73 17.91 -12.00 12.43
C LYS A 73 17.85 -13.20 13.37
N GLY A 74 17.86 -14.43 12.85
CA GLY A 74 17.85 -15.67 13.63
C GLY A 74 16.47 -16.08 14.16
N VAL A 75 15.40 -15.47 13.65
CA VAL A 75 14.02 -15.77 14.00
C VAL A 75 13.44 -16.69 12.93
N SER A 76 13.62 -17.99 13.12
CA SER A 76 13.10 -19.00 12.18
C SER A 76 11.57 -19.17 12.31
N MET A 77 10.93 -19.78 11.31
CA MET A 77 9.49 -20.10 11.37
C MET A 77 9.11 -20.98 12.57
N GLY A 78 10.03 -21.76 13.15
CA GLY A 78 9.76 -22.54 14.37
C GLY A 78 9.86 -21.72 15.66
N HIS A 79 10.24 -20.45 15.59
CA HIS A 79 10.41 -19.58 16.75
C HIS A 79 9.04 -19.10 17.25
N PRO A 80 8.69 -19.21 18.55
CA PRO A 80 7.38 -18.83 19.06
C PRO A 80 7.02 -17.37 18.76
N GLY A 81 8.00 -16.47 18.93
CA GLY A 81 7.88 -15.05 18.61
C GLY A 81 7.97 -14.69 17.11
N TYR A 82 8.04 -15.64 16.18
CA TYR A 82 8.20 -15.38 14.75
C TYR A 82 7.12 -14.44 14.19
N ASP A 83 5.85 -14.74 14.42
CA ASP A 83 4.75 -13.93 13.86
C ASP A 83 4.74 -12.51 14.42
N ALA A 84 4.98 -12.37 15.73
CA ALA A 84 5.11 -11.07 16.38
C ALA A 84 6.29 -10.29 15.80
N TRP A 85 7.44 -10.95 15.62
CA TRP A 85 8.64 -10.33 15.07
C TRP A 85 8.42 -9.87 13.63
N VAL A 86 7.88 -10.73 12.76
CA VAL A 86 7.58 -10.42 11.35
C VAL A 86 6.59 -9.26 11.24
N HIS A 87 5.57 -9.24 12.10
CA HIS A 87 4.60 -8.16 12.17
C HIS A 87 5.27 -6.83 12.56
N LEU A 88 6.01 -6.81 13.67
CA LEU A 88 6.73 -5.64 14.18
C LEU A 88 7.78 -5.15 13.17
N ALA A 89 8.51 -6.03 12.50
CA ALA A 89 9.45 -5.67 11.44
C ALA A 89 8.76 -4.94 10.28
N GLY A 90 7.57 -5.40 9.90
CA GLY A 90 6.74 -4.74 8.90
C GLY A 90 6.26 -3.35 9.34
N GLU A 91 5.92 -3.18 10.63
CA GLU A 91 5.57 -1.86 11.19
C GLU A 91 6.78 -0.93 11.28
N HIS A 92 7.93 -1.44 11.73
CA HIS A 92 9.18 -0.71 11.82
C HIS A 92 9.56 -0.10 10.46
N LYS A 93 9.57 -0.92 9.40
CA LYS A 93 9.83 -0.46 8.03
C LYS A 93 8.88 0.66 7.58
N LYS A 94 7.59 0.56 7.93
CA LYS A 94 6.60 1.60 7.60
C LYS A 94 6.88 2.91 8.33
N ILE A 95 7.18 2.85 9.62
CA ILE A 95 7.48 4.03 10.42
C ILE A 95 8.78 4.67 9.93
N GLU A 96 9.84 3.90 9.70
CA GLU A 96 11.10 4.42 9.16
C GLU A 96 10.92 5.08 7.79
N ALA A 97 10.18 4.45 6.88
CA ALA A 97 9.92 5.03 5.56
C ALA A 97 9.19 6.38 5.69
N ASN A 98 8.24 6.47 6.62
CA ASN A 98 7.50 7.70 6.89
C ASN A 98 8.39 8.77 7.55
N ALA A 99 9.24 8.38 8.52
CA ALA A 99 10.21 9.28 9.13
C ALA A 99 11.15 9.87 8.08
N LYS A 100 11.71 9.03 7.20
CA LYS A 100 12.55 9.44 6.07
C LYS A 100 11.81 10.41 5.14
N ALA A 101 10.55 10.16 4.83
CA ALA A 101 9.74 11.06 4.00
C ALA A 101 9.56 12.43 4.66
N HIS A 102 9.25 12.47 5.97
CA HIS A 102 9.13 13.72 6.71
C HIS A 102 10.47 14.48 6.81
N GLN A 103 11.59 13.78 7.05
CA GLN A 103 12.92 14.38 7.03
C GLN A 103 13.27 14.97 5.66
N LEU A 104 12.98 14.25 4.57
CA LEU A 104 13.20 14.75 3.20
C LEU A 104 12.34 15.97 2.90
N ALA A 105 11.07 15.95 3.30
CA ALA A 105 10.17 17.08 3.11
C ALA A 105 10.64 18.33 3.88
N SER A 106 11.07 18.16 5.13
CA SER A 106 11.67 19.24 5.94
C SER A 106 12.93 19.82 5.28
N LYS A 107 13.88 18.95 4.88
CA LYS A 107 15.19 19.36 4.36
C LYS A 107 15.14 19.97 2.96
N PHE A 108 14.30 19.45 2.07
CA PHE A 108 14.39 19.73 0.64
C PHE A 108 13.14 20.40 0.05
N ILE A 109 11.93 20.06 0.52
CA ILE A 109 10.69 20.58 -0.06
C ILE A 109 10.29 21.91 0.60
N LEU A 110 10.42 21.96 1.92
CA LEU A 110 9.98 23.10 2.74
C LEU A 110 11.14 24.00 3.15
N LYS A 111 12.27 23.90 2.44
CA LYS A 111 13.45 24.73 2.66
C LYS A 111 13.04 26.20 2.63
N ASN A 112 13.33 26.92 3.73
CA ASN A 112 12.96 28.34 3.96
C ASN A 112 11.49 28.61 4.34
N ARG A 113 10.67 27.58 4.55
CA ARG A 113 9.33 27.71 5.14
C ARG A 113 9.38 27.28 6.60
N THR A 114 10.05 28.09 7.43
CA THR A 114 10.43 27.78 8.82
C THR A 114 9.36 27.05 9.64
N PRO A 115 8.10 27.55 9.74
CA PRO A 115 7.10 26.85 10.57
C PRO A 115 6.72 25.47 10.03
N HIS A 116 6.69 25.28 8.70
CA HIS A 116 6.40 23.98 8.11
C HIS A 116 7.61 23.04 8.21
N GLN A 117 8.82 23.57 8.04
CA GLN A 117 10.05 22.82 8.20
C GLN A 117 10.18 22.23 9.61
N GLU A 118 9.90 23.03 10.64
CA GLU A 118 9.92 22.62 12.05
C GLU A 118 8.88 21.52 12.35
N ILE A 119 7.64 21.66 11.86
CA ILE A 119 6.59 20.65 12.04
C ILE A 119 7.00 19.29 11.44
N PHE A 120 7.56 19.30 10.23
CA PHE A 120 7.99 18.07 9.58
C PHE A 120 9.21 17.45 10.25
N GLN A 121 10.12 18.29 10.78
CA GLN A 121 11.27 17.83 11.55
C GLN A 121 10.84 17.18 12.88
N ASP A 122 9.99 17.84 13.67
CA ASP A 122 9.44 17.29 14.92
C ASP A 122 8.65 15.98 14.65
N ARG A 123 7.90 15.92 13.55
CA ARG A 123 7.19 14.70 13.18
C ARG A 123 8.13 13.56 12.83
N ALA A 124 9.21 13.85 12.11
CA ALA A 124 10.24 12.85 11.82
C ALA A 124 10.87 12.30 13.10
N GLU A 125 11.24 13.17 14.03
CA GLU A 125 11.86 12.78 15.31
C GLU A 125 10.93 11.92 16.17
N LYS A 126 9.64 12.24 16.21
CA LYS A 126 8.62 11.42 16.89
C LYS A 126 8.47 10.03 16.26
N LEU A 127 8.54 9.95 14.93
CA LEU A 127 8.49 8.68 14.22
C LEU A 127 9.77 7.86 14.45
N ASP A 128 10.94 8.49 14.44
CA ASP A 128 12.23 7.84 14.75
C ASP A 128 12.23 7.28 16.18
N HIS A 129 11.72 8.03 17.16
CA HIS A 129 11.55 7.53 18.53
C HIS A 129 10.60 6.31 18.58
N SER A 130 9.48 6.36 17.84
CA SER A 130 8.53 5.25 17.77
C SER A 130 9.14 4.02 17.12
N ALA A 131 9.96 4.19 16.07
CA ALA A 131 10.72 3.11 15.45
C ALA A 131 11.65 2.42 16.47
N GLY A 132 12.39 3.20 17.26
CA GLY A 132 13.24 2.66 18.33
C GLY A 132 12.47 1.92 19.43
N GLN A 133 11.20 2.24 19.68
CA GLN A 133 10.35 1.46 20.59
C GLN A 133 9.93 0.12 19.99
N ILE A 134 9.61 0.08 18.69
CA ILE A 134 9.28 -1.15 17.97
C ILE A 134 10.51 -2.07 17.89
N GLU A 135 11.71 -1.52 17.65
CA GLU A 135 12.95 -2.29 17.63
C GLU A 135 13.17 -3.04 18.96
N LYS A 136 12.95 -2.37 20.10
CA LYS A 136 12.99 -3.02 21.42
C LYS A 136 11.96 -4.14 21.57
N GLN A 137 10.75 -3.97 21.03
CA GLN A 137 9.73 -5.02 21.06
C GLN A 137 10.11 -6.20 20.17
N MET A 138 10.78 -5.95 19.03
CA MET A 138 11.33 -7.01 18.18
C MET A 138 12.40 -7.82 18.91
N ASP A 139 13.30 -7.15 19.64
CA ASP A 139 14.31 -7.83 20.44
C ASP A 139 13.69 -8.69 21.55
N LEU A 140 12.63 -8.21 22.19
CA LEU A 140 11.87 -8.99 23.17
C LEU A 140 11.18 -10.20 22.53
N ALA A 141 10.58 -10.04 21.34
CA ALA A 141 9.97 -11.15 20.61
C ALA A 141 10.99 -12.23 20.24
N LYS A 142 12.25 -11.86 20.05
CA LYS A 142 13.37 -12.77 19.78
C LYS A 142 13.94 -13.44 21.04
N ALA A 143 13.68 -12.93 22.24
CA ALA A 143 14.32 -13.42 23.46
C ALA A 143 14.01 -14.90 23.79
N ASN A 144 12.89 -15.44 23.28
CA ASN A 144 12.49 -16.84 23.51
C ASN A 144 12.93 -17.78 22.39
N ASN A 145 14.14 -18.36 22.51
CA ASN A 145 14.77 -19.19 21.47
C ASN A 145 14.30 -20.67 21.42
N ASN A 146 13.17 -21.04 22.04
CA ASN A 146 12.72 -22.42 22.01
C ASN A 146 12.11 -22.77 20.65
N TYR A 147 12.89 -23.42 19.79
CA TYR A 147 12.41 -23.89 18.49
C TYR A 147 11.32 -24.95 18.67
N ASP A 148 10.21 -24.77 17.97
CA ASP A 148 9.09 -25.70 17.93
C ASP A 148 8.88 -26.22 16.49
N LEU A 149 9.07 -27.52 16.31
CA LEU A 149 8.92 -28.21 15.02
C LEU A 149 7.48 -28.23 14.53
N ALA A 150 6.50 -28.32 15.42
CA ALA A 150 5.08 -28.30 15.04
C ALA A 150 4.71 -26.91 14.51
N LEU A 151 5.14 -25.84 15.20
CA LEU A 151 4.97 -24.47 14.71
C LEU A 151 5.67 -24.24 13.37
N HIS A 152 6.90 -24.76 13.22
CA HIS A 152 7.65 -24.66 11.98
C HIS A 152 6.86 -25.26 10.81
N ASN A 153 6.37 -26.50 10.96
CA ASN A 153 5.65 -27.18 9.89
C ASN A 153 4.33 -26.49 9.54
N THR A 154 3.58 -26.02 10.55
CA THR A 154 2.34 -25.25 10.32
C THR A 154 2.62 -23.98 9.53
N ARG A 155 3.59 -23.17 9.96
CA ARG A 155 3.94 -21.91 9.28
C ARG A 155 4.57 -22.14 7.91
N LEU A 156 5.33 -23.21 7.73
CA LEU A 156 5.84 -23.61 6.43
C LEU A 156 4.70 -23.99 5.48
N HIS A 157 3.68 -24.70 5.96
CA HIS A 157 2.50 -25.00 5.16
C HIS A 157 1.73 -23.73 4.79
N GLU A 158 1.48 -22.83 5.75
CA GLU A 158 0.85 -21.52 5.50
C GLU A 158 1.63 -20.67 4.50
N HIS A 159 2.97 -20.72 4.56
CA HIS A 159 3.84 -20.07 3.59
C HIS A 159 3.59 -20.61 2.18
N HIS A 160 3.61 -21.94 2.00
CA HIS A 160 3.36 -22.58 0.71
C HIS A 160 1.97 -22.22 0.15
N GLU A 161 0.92 -22.27 0.97
CA GLU A 161 -0.43 -21.91 0.54
C GLU A 161 -0.50 -20.44 0.10
N ARG A 162 0.20 -19.53 0.78
CA ARG A 162 0.27 -18.12 0.37
C ARG A 162 1.00 -17.92 -0.96
N VAL A 163 2.08 -18.67 -1.21
CA VAL A 163 2.79 -18.62 -2.50
C VAL A 163 1.85 -19.07 -3.62
N LYS A 164 1.14 -20.19 -3.39
CA LYS A 164 0.17 -20.71 -4.35
C LYS A 164 -0.97 -19.73 -4.63
N GLU A 165 -1.58 -19.15 -3.59
CA GLU A 165 -2.64 -18.14 -3.75
C GLU A 165 -2.17 -16.92 -4.57
N HIS A 166 -0.92 -16.49 -4.34
CA HIS A 166 -0.32 -15.43 -5.13
C HIS A 166 -0.17 -15.84 -6.60
N ASP A 167 0.37 -17.02 -6.88
CA ASP A 167 0.58 -17.49 -8.25
C ASP A 167 -0.75 -17.64 -9.01
N ASP A 168 -1.79 -18.18 -8.35
CA ASP A 168 -3.14 -18.26 -8.89
C ASP A 168 -3.73 -16.86 -9.18
N THR A 169 -3.51 -15.91 -8.25
CA THR A 169 -3.94 -14.50 -8.43
C THR A 169 -3.23 -13.87 -9.63
N MET A 170 -1.92 -14.09 -9.77
CA MET A 170 -1.11 -13.54 -10.85
C MET A 170 -1.53 -14.11 -12.20
N ALA A 171 -1.75 -15.43 -12.28
CA ALA A 171 -2.27 -16.09 -13.47
C ALA A 171 -3.64 -15.52 -13.89
N GLY A 172 -4.56 -15.33 -12.94
CA GLY A 172 -5.88 -14.73 -13.21
C GLY A 172 -5.79 -13.27 -13.71
N LEU A 173 -4.88 -12.47 -13.13
CA LEU A 173 -4.66 -11.10 -13.57
C LEU A 173 -4.00 -11.03 -14.95
N ASP A 174 -3.06 -11.92 -15.25
CA ASP A 174 -2.42 -12.01 -16.56
C ASP A 174 -3.39 -12.42 -17.66
N GLU A 175 -4.27 -13.38 -17.37
CA GLU A 175 -5.35 -13.75 -18.29
C GLU A 175 -6.30 -12.57 -18.53
N THR A 176 -6.71 -11.87 -17.48
CA THR A 176 -7.56 -10.67 -17.59
C THR A 176 -6.89 -9.57 -18.44
N ILE A 177 -5.60 -9.31 -18.21
CA ILE A 177 -4.82 -8.33 -18.99
C ILE A 177 -4.74 -8.77 -20.45
N ARG A 178 -4.52 -10.06 -20.72
CA ARG A 178 -4.46 -10.63 -22.06
C ARG A 178 -5.78 -10.44 -22.80
N GLU A 179 -6.91 -10.82 -22.21
CA GLU A 179 -8.24 -10.67 -22.81
C GLU A 179 -8.58 -9.21 -23.12
N LEU A 180 -8.33 -8.31 -22.15
CA LEU A 180 -8.58 -6.88 -22.31
C LEU A 180 -7.70 -6.27 -23.42
N SER A 181 -6.45 -6.70 -23.52
CA SER A 181 -5.52 -6.25 -24.56
C SER A 181 -5.95 -6.71 -25.96
N HIS A 182 -6.40 -7.96 -26.11
CA HIS A 182 -6.89 -8.50 -27.39
C HIS A 182 -8.21 -7.86 -27.82
N SER A 183 -9.12 -7.59 -26.88
CA SER A 183 -10.38 -6.90 -27.15
C SER A 183 -10.16 -5.46 -27.67
N LYS A 184 -9.10 -4.79 -27.21
CA LYS A 184 -8.69 -3.47 -27.68
C LYS A 184 -8.12 -3.50 -29.09
N SER A 185 -7.37 -4.55 -29.44
CA SER A 185 -6.81 -4.75 -30.79
C SER A 185 -7.89 -5.01 -31.83
N ARG A 186 -8.86 -5.89 -31.55
CA ARG A 186 -9.97 -6.22 -32.47
C ARG A 186 -10.92 -5.06 -32.74
N LYS A 187 -11.04 -4.08 -31.83
CA LYS A 187 -11.87 -2.87 -32.03
C LYS A 187 -11.18 -1.78 -32.88
N ARG A 188 -9.91 -1.98 -33.29
CA ARG A 188 -9.12 -1.03 -34.09
C ARG A 188 -9.02 -1.40 -35.58
N THR A 189 -9.19 -2.68 -35.93
CA THR A 189 -9.43 -3.18 -37.29
C THR A 189 -10.88 -2.99 -37.68
#